data_AF-E8LJY0-F1
#
_entry.id   AF-E8LJY0-F1
#
_cell.length_a   1.000
_cell.length_b   1.000
_cell.length_c   1.000
_cell.angle_alpha   90.00
_cell.angle_beta   90.00
_cell.angle_gamma   90.00
#
_symmetry.space_group_name_H-M   'P 1'
#
loop_
_entity.id
_entity.type
_entity.pdbx_description
1 polymer ?
#
loop_
_entity_poly.entity_id
_entity_poly.type
_entity_poly.pdbx_seq_one_letter_code
_entity_poly.pdbx_strand_id
1 'polypeptide(L)'
;MADGTIIVKLEKLVKKLEKKFDFEVLFCELMTIYGTAKSYVKGAADNNRSYNLAEDFIDDSMVRRDIALKKRVYFRFLKNDDDVADSINQIKELSVVKNTKNDIPFIIAAGPTTICLYNRSEDDQITIDYEDLPQFYTFLLPLTGDHSKVVIKSEHDADVRACVKLTRLLETLAAHNHLQKENLHSLNEFIRRVLFCLFAEDTGIFSKQEDIFSTTFASLTAKDGSDCQHFFYDLFTVLDTPEDRRQNLKHIPHEILQFPYVNGGLFREKSFVPQFDAKTRNQLIDCGRLKWKEISPAVFGAMFQNAMDPDKRRNMGAHYTSEKST
;
A
#
# COMPACT_ATOMS: atom_id res chain seq x y z
N MET A 1 -22.38 3.86 -15.40
CA MET A 1 -23.33 4.81 -14.73
C MET A 1 -23.35 4.67 -13.20
N ALA A 2 -23.22 3.47 -12.62
CA ALA A 2 -23.19 3.30 -11.16
C ALA A 2 -21.89 3.80 -10.49
N ASP A 3 -20.76 3.75 -11.20
CA ASP A 3 -19.43 4.03 -10.62
C ASP A 3 -19.20 5.54 -10.36
N GLY A 4 -19.65 6.40 -11.28
CA GLY A 4 -19.63 7.86 -11.06
C GLY A 4 -20.46 8.33 -9.86
N THR A 5 -21.47 7.53 -9.44
CA THR A 5 -22.25 7.84 -8.23
C THR A 5 -21.46 7.53 -6.95
N ILE A 6 -20.59 6.52 -6.97
CA ILE A 6 -19.74 6.17 -5.82
C ILE A 6 -18.68 7.25 -5.62
N ILE A 7 -17.97 7.64 -6.68
CA ILE A 7 -16.92 8.68 -6.64
C ILE A 7 -17.46 9.97 -6.03
N VAL A 8 -18.58 10.49 -6.54
CA VAL A 8 -19.20 11.74 -6.03
C VAL A 8 -19.60 11.64 -4.55
N LYS A 9 -20.01 10.45 -4.08
CA LYS A 9 -20.32 10.25 -2.66
C LYS A 9 -19.06 10.19 -1.81
N LEU A 10 -17.99 9.57 -2.30
CA LEU A 10 -16.70 9.54 -1.61
C LEU A 10 -16.11 10.96 -1.51
N GLU A 11 -16.15 11.76 -2.57
CA GLU A 11 -15.71 13.17 -2.52
C GLU A 11 -16.46 13.98 -1.45
N LYS A 12 -17.77 13.72 -1.29
CA LYS A 12 -18.57 14.36 -0.23
C LYS A 12 -18.16 13.89 1.16
N LEU A 13 -17.88 12.60 1.33
CA LEU A 13 -17.38 12.03 2.57
C LEU A 13 -16.02 12.65 2.94
N VAL A 14 -15.08 12.72 1.99
CA VAL A 14 -13.76 13.35 2.19
C VAL A 14 -13.91 14.79 2.66
N LYS A 15 -14.69 15.61 1.95
CA LYS A 15 -14.97 17.00 2.36
C LYS A 15 -15.59 17.12 3.74
N LYS A 16 -16.33 16.11 4.20
CA LYS A 16 -16.91 16.09 5.54
C LYS A 16 -15.84 15.76 6.58
N LEU A 17 -14.97 14.79 6.31
CA LEU A 17 -13.85 14.41 7.18
C LEU A 17 -12.82 15.54 7.31
N GLU A 18 -12.52 16.26 6.23
CA GLU A 18 -11.64 17.45 6.26
C GLU A 18 -12.16 18.55 7.18
N LYS A 19 -13.48 18.79 7.18
CA LYS A 19 -14.10 19.81 8.03
C LYS A 19 -14.09 19.42 9.50
N LYS A 20 -14.38 18.16 9.78
CA LYS A 20 -14.39 17.59 11.13
C LYS A 20 -14.25 16.08 11.03
N PHE A 21 -13.05 15.60 11.32
CA PHE A 21 -12.78 14.18 11.31
C PHE A 21 -13.58 13.46 12.41
N ASP A 22 -14.20 12.34 12.04
CA ASP A 22 -14.98 11.50 12.94
C ASP A 22 -15.01 10.06 12.40
N PHE A 23 -14.53 9.11 13.21
CA PHE A 23 -14.46 7.71 12.83
C PHE A 23 -15.83 7.04 12.63
N GLU A 24 -16.86 7.46 13.37
CA GLU A 24 -18.21 6.93 13.17
C GLU A 24 -18.78 7.39 11.83
N VAL A 25 -18.56 8.65 11.48
CA VAL A 25 -18.94 9.20 10.18
C VAL A 25 -18.22 8.46 9.06
N LEU A 26 -16.90 8.29 9.17
CA LEU A 26 -16.10 7.52 8.22
C LEU A 26 -16.69 6.13 8.00
N PHE A 27 -16.84 5.35 9.06
CA PHE A 27 -17.38 4.00 8.98
C PHE A 27 -18.80 4.00 8.41
N CYS A 28 -19.69 4.83 8.95
CA CYS A 28 -21.10 4.77 8.59
C CYS A 28 -21.36 5.15 7.14
N GLU A 29 -20.73 6.22 6.68
CA GLU A 29 -20.90 6.70 5.31
C GLU A 29 -20.19 5.78 4.32
N LEU A 30 -18.95 5.35 4.60
CA LEU A 30 -18.23 4.44 3.70
C LEU A 30 -19.02 3.14 3.48
N MET A 31 -19.50 2.52 4.57
CA MET A 31 -20.28 1.28 4.46
C MET A 31 -21.60 1.49 3.72
N THR A 32 -22.24 2.65 3.90
CA THR A 32 -23.48 2.99 3.19
C THR A 32 -23.23 3.24 1.69
N ILE A 33 -22.12 3.91 1.35
CA ILE A 33 -21.71 4.18 -0.04
C ILE A 33 -21.56 2.87 -0.81
N TYR A 34 -20.96 1.85 -0.18
CA TYR A 34 -20.78 0.52 -0.74
C TYR A 34 -21.94 -0.45 -0.46
N GLY A 35 -23.15 0.07 -0.22
CA GLY A 35 -24.38 -0.74 -0.25
C GLY A 35 -24.71 -1.50 1.04
N THR A 36 -24.19 -1.08 2.19
CA THR A 36 -24.65 -1.59 3.49
C THR A 36 -25.85 -0.77 3.97
N ALA A 37 -26.90 -1.44 4.43
CA ALA A 37 -28.12 -0.79 4.89
C ALA A 37 -27.83 0.12 6.10
N LYS A 38 -28.33 1.36 6.08
CA LYS A 38 -28.09 2.36 7.14
C LYS A 38 -28.44 1.87 8.54
N SER A 39 -29.55 1.14 8.69
CA SER A 39 -29.98 0.57 9.97
C SER A 39 -28.99 -0.48 10.50
N TYR A 40 -28.46 -1.32 9.61
CA TYR A 40 -27.47 -2.35 9.94
C TYR A 40 -26.15 -1.71 10.37
N VAL A 41 -25.68 -0.72 9.61
CA VAL A 41 -24.47 0.06 9.91
C VAL A 41 -24.60 0.78 11.25
N LYS A 42 -25.73 1.45 11.50
CA LYS A 42 -25.95 2.17 12.76
C LYS A 42 -26.01 1.22 13.94
N GLY A 43 -26.73 0.10 13.82
CA GLY A 43 -26.76 -0.92 14.86
C GLY A 43 -25.37 -1.50 15.19
N ALA A 44 -24.51 -1.67 14.19
CA ALA A 44 -23.13 -2.08 14.42
C ALA A 44 -22.28 -0.99 15.09
N ALA A 45 -22.42 0.27 14.68
CA ALA A 45 -21.75 1.42 15.30
C ALA A 45 -22.14 1.60 16.78
N ASP A 46 -23.39 1.29 17.12
CA ASP A 46 -23.93 1.28 18.50
C ASP A 46 -23.54 -0.01 19.27
N ASN A 47 -22.68 -0.86 18.70
CA ASN A 47 -22.19 -2.12 19.26
C ASN A 47 -23.29 -3.16 19.60
N ASN A 48 -24.41 -3.16 18.89
CA ASN A 48 -25.38 -4.23 19.03
C ASN A 48 -24.79 -5.54 18.49
N ARG A 49 -24.72 -6.56 19.35
CA ARG A 49 -24.11 -7.87 19.07
C ARG A 49 -24.80 -8.67 17.96
N SER A 50 -26.01 -8.29 17.58
CA SER A 50 -26.69 -8.86 16.40
C SER A 50 -26.08 -8.40 15.08
N TYR A 51 -25.33 -7.29 15.10
CA TYR A 51 -24.72 -6.67 13.92
C TYR A 51 -23.19 -6.62 13.99
N ASN A 52 -22.62 -6.31 15.17
CA ASN A 52 -21.18 -6.26 15.39
C ASN A 52 -20.64 -7.57 15.97
N LEU A 53 -19.79 -8.25 15.21
CA LEU A 53 -19.14 -9.50 15.62
C LEU A 53 -17.79 -9.29 16.30
N ALA A 54 -17.21 -8.08 16.27
CA ALA A 54 -15.88 -7.82 16.83
C ALA A 54 -15.87 -8.09 18.34
N GLU A 55 -14.73 -8.42 18.91
CA GLU A 55 -14.62 -8.57 20.36
C GLU A 55 -14.77 -7.21 21.05
N ASP A 56 -15.26 -7.20 22.30
CA ASP A 56 -15.37 -5.97 23.07
C ASP A 56 -14.02 -5.63 23.72
N PHE A 57 -13.08 -5.20 22.87
CA PHE A 57 -11.69 -4.95 23.21
C PHE A 57 -11.23 -3.59 22.68
N ILE A 58 -10.43 -2.90 23.48
CA ILE A 58 -9.77 -1.62 23.17
C ILE A 58 -8.40 -1.66 23.85
N ASP A 59 -7.34 -1.40 23.09
CA ASP A 59 -6.00 -1.16 23.62
C ASP A 59 -5.57 0.33 23.49
N ASP A 60 -4.35 0.63 23.91
CA ASP A 60 -3.81 1.99 23.92
C ASP A 60 -3.62 2.60 22.53
N SER A 61 -3.53 1.79 21.47
CA SER A 61 -3.45 2.27 20.08
C SER A 61 -4.82 2.64 19.51
N MET A 62 -5.90 2.18 20.14
CA MET A 62 -7.26 2.27 19.59
C MET A 62 -8.04 3.48 20.12
N VAL A 63 -8.82 4.11 19.23
CA VAL A 63 -9.71 5.23 19.59
C VAL A 63 -11.06 4.72 20.11
N ARG A 64 -11.53 3.61 19.55
CA ARG A 64 -12.77 2.95 19.90
C ARG A 64 -12.68 1.47 19.55
N ARG A 65 -13.64 0.70 20.06
CA ARG A 65 -13.80 -0.72 19.73
C ARG A 65 -13.96 -0.94 18.24
N ASP A 66 -13.45 -2.07 17.78
CA ASP A 66 -13.55 -2.51 16.38
C ASP A 66 -15.01 -2.83 16.00
N ILE A 67 -15.26 -2.83 14.69
CA ILE A 67 -16.54 -3.24 14.12
C ILE A 67 -16.29 -4.36 13.10
N ALA A 68 -16.91 -5.52 13.30
CA ALA A 68 -16.87 -6.63 12.35
C ALA A 68 -18.26 -6.93 11.82
N LEU A 69 -18.46 -6.67 10.54
CA LEU A 69 -19.70 -6.96 9.81
C LEU A 69 -19.54 -8.28 9.05
N LYS A 70 -20.36 -9.27 9.41
CA LYS A 70 -20.44 -10.55 8.71
C LYS A 70 -20.58 -10.36 7.19
N LYS A 71 -19.83 -11.13 6.40
CA LYS A 71 -19.83 -11.09 4.93
C LYS A 71 -19.39 -9.76 4.30
N ARG A 72 -18.82 -8.84 5.09
CA ARG A 72 -18.46 -7.51 4.59
C ARG A 72 -17.07 -7.05 5.00
N VAL A 73 -16.88 -6.64 6.26
CA VAL A 73 -15.65 -5.93 6.66
C VAL A 73 -15.32 -6.12 8.13
N TYR A 74 -14.03 -6.13 8.45
CA TYR A 74 -13.51 -5.83 9.78
C TYR A 74 -12.91 -4.43 9.77
N PHE A 75 -13.33 -3.55 10.67
CA PHE A 75 -12.94 -2.14 10.70
C PHE A 75 -12.30 -1.78 12.05
N ARG A 76 -11.06 -1.30 12.01
CA ARG A 76 -10.27 -0.85 13.17
C ARG A 76 -10.02 0.66 13.15
N PHE A 77 -10.02 1.26 14.34
CA PHE A 77 -9.91 2.71 14.55
C PHE A 77 -8.71 3.04 15.45
N LEU A 78 -7.69 3.68 14.87
CA LEU A 78 -6.39 3.89 15.49
C LEU A 78 -6.13 5.37 15.81
N LYS A 79 -5.34 5.60 16.85
CA LYS A 79 -4.92 6.96 17.27
C LYS A 79 -3.85 7.53 16.35
N ASN A 80 -2.96 6.68 15.83
CA ASN A 80 -1.81 7.08 15.02
C ASN A 80 -1.90 6.47 13.61
N ASP A 81 -1.52 7.24 12.61
CA ASP A 81 -1.49 6.81 11.21
C ASP A 81 -0.40 5.74 10.96
N ASP A 82 0.70 5.77 11.71
CA ASP A 82 1.82 4.83 11.58
C ASP A 82 1.43 3.37 11.89
N ASP A 83 0.36 3.16 12.66
CA ASP A 83 -0.12 1.83 13.05
C ASP A 83 -1.09 1.22 12.01
N VAL A 84 -1.55 2.01 11.04
CA VAL A 84 -2.65 1.65 10.15
C VAL A 84 -2.31 0.45 9.28
N ALA A 85 -1.16 0.47 8.58
CA ALA A 85 -0.73 -0.66 7.75
C ALA A 85 -0.36 -1.91 8.57
N ASP A 86 0.36 -1.74 9.68
CA ASP A 86 0.85 -2.84 10.52
C ASP A 86 -0.30 -3.60 11.20
N SER A 87 -1.37 -2.89 11.58
CA SER A 87 -2.51 -3.49 12.26
C SER A 87 -3.24 -4.54 11.43
N ILE A 88 -3.14 -4.49 10.09
CA ILE A 88 -3.76 -5.46 9.18
C ILE A 88 -3.32 -6.89 9.53
N ASN A 89 -2.03 -7.12 9.77
CA ASN A 89 -1.51 -8.45 10.10
C ASN A 89 -2.04 -8.95 11.44
N GLN A 90 -2.21 -8.07 12.43
CA GLN A 90 -2.80 -8.44 13.72
C GLN A 90 -4.29 -8.80 13.56
N ILE A 91 -5.02 -8.04 12.73
CA ILE A 91 -6.45 -8.27 12.48
C ILE A 91 -6.67 -9.60 11.73
N LYS A 92 -5.80 -9.95 10.77
CA LYS A 92 -5.83 -11.25 10.06
C LYS A 92 -5.82 -12.43 11.03
N GLU A 93 -5.14 -12.28 12.17
CA GLU A 93 -4.99 -13.34 13.16
C GLU A 93 -6.19 -13.54 14.08
N LEU A 94 -7.14 -12.59 14.10
CA LEU A 94 -8.31 -12.63 14.99
C LEU A 94 -9.27 -13.78 14.65
N SER A 95 -9.81 -14.40 15.69
CA SER A 95 -10.73 -15.55 15.61
C SER A 95 -11.94 -15.24 14.72
N VAL A 96 -12.52 -14.05 14.83
CA VAL A 96 -13.68 -13.59 14.06
C VAL A 96 -13.38 -13.43 12.57
N VAL A 97 -12.15 -13.07 12.22
CA VAL A 97 -11.69 -12.89 10.82
C VAL A 97 -11.34 -14.24 10.20
N LYS A 98 -10.65 -15.11 10.94
CA LYS A 98 -10.31 -16.49 10.51
C LYS A 98 -11.53 -17.39 10.36
N ASN A 99 -12.62 -17.10 11.07
CA ASN A 99 -13.84 -17.90 10.98
C ASN A 99 -14.49 -17.80 9.59
N THR A 100 -14.39 -18.88 8.81
CA THR A 100 -14.93 -18.98 7.45
C THR A 100 -16.46 -18.82 7.38
N LYS A 101 -17.19 -19.04 8.49
CA LYS A 101 -18.64 -18.78 8.55
C LYS A 101 -18.98 -17.29 8.55
N ASN A 102 -18.04 -16.45 9.00
CA ASN A 102 -18.20 -15.00 8.99
C ASN A 102 -17.88 -14.42 7.61
N ASP A 103 -16.96 -15.06 6.88
CA ASP A 103 -16.63 -14.75 5.49
C ASP A 103 -16.38 -13.25 5.29
N ILE A 104 -15.51 -12.65 6.09
CA ILE A 104 -15.22 -11.21 6.02
C ILE A 104 -14.22 -10.98 4.88
N PRO A 105 -14.57 -10.39 3.72
CA PRO A 105 -13.62 -10.22 2.61
C PRO A 105 -12.65 -9.05 2.77
N PHE A 106 -13.01 -8.01 3.53
CA PHE A 106 -12.17 -6.82 3.70
C PHE A 106 -11.74 -6.61 5.15
N ILE A 107 -10.51 -6.11 5.31
CA ILE A 107 -10.04 -5.51 6.55
C ILE A 107 -9.73 -4.04 6.25
N ILE A 108 -10.18 -3.15 7.13
CA ILE A 108 -9.91 -1.73 7.05
C ILE A 108 -9.34 -1.28 8.39
N ALA A 109 -8.20 -0.62 8.35
CA ALA A 109 -7.64 0.08 9.50
C ALA A 109 -7.59 1.57 9.18
N ALA A 110 -8.07 2.41 10.10
CA ALA A 110 -8.20 3.84 9.87
C ALA A 110 -7.53 4.62 11.01
N GLY A 111 -6.64 5.55 10.65
CA GLY A 111 -6.06 6.55 11.52
C GLY A 111 -6.69 7.93 11.30
N PRO A 112 -6.16 9.00 11.91
CA PRO A 112 -6.70 10.35 11.76
C PRO A 112 -6.62 10.93 10.35
N THR A 113 -5.61 10.57 9.56
CA THR A 113 -5.41 11.11 8.20
C THR A 113 -5.31 10.03 7.12
N THR A 114 -4.95 8.81 7.53
CA THR A 114 -4.71 7.68 6.63
C THR A 114 -5.65 6.51 6.87
N ILE A 115 -5.83 5.69 5.85
CA ILE A 115 -6.63 4.48 5.85
C ILE A 115 -5.91 3.38 5.06
N CYS A 116 -5.79 2.20 5.66
CA CYS A 116 -5.32 1.00 4.99
C CYS A 116 -6.51 0.11 4.67
N LEU A 117 -6.63 -0.22 3.38
CA LEU A 117 -7.65 -1.10 2.83
C LEU A 117 -6.97 -2.40 2.44
N TYR A 118 -7.52 -3.53 2.89
CA TYR A 118 -7.00 -4.84 2.58
C TYR A 118 -8.09 -5.78 2.08
N ASN A 119 -7.86 -6.37 0.90
CA ASN A 119 -8.73 -7.37 0.28
C ASN A 119 -8.17 -8.77 0.55
N ARG A 120 -8.85 -9.55 1.38
CA ARG A 120 -8.43 -10.91 1.74
C ARG A 120 -8.45 -11.91 0.59
N SER A 121 -9.30 -11.68 -0.41
CA SER A 121 -9.44 -12.61 -1.54
C SER A 121 -8.29 -12.49 -2.53
N GLU A 122 -7.63 -11.34 -2.54
CA GLU A 122 -6.55 -11.01 -3.49
C GLU A 122 -5.20 -10.83 -2.80
N ASP A 123 -5.18 -10.91 -1.47
CA ASP A 123 -4.04 -10.54 -0.62
C ASP A 123 -3.43 -9.17 -0.99
N ASP A 124 -4.28 -8.25 -1.46
CA ASP A 124 -3.87 -6.91 -1.88
C ASP A 124 -4.20 -5.90 -0.79
N GLN A 125 -3.29 -4.95 -0.60
CA GLN A 125 -3.35 -3.90 0.39
C GLN A 125 -3.05 -2.56 -0.24
N ILE A 126 -3.77 -1.51 0.15
CA ILE A 126 -3.37 -0.15 -0.17
C ILE A 126 -3.57 0.80 1.02
N THR A 127 -2.53 1.54 1.35
CA THR A 127 -2.53 2.56 2.42
C THR A 127 -2.62 3.93 1.81
N ILE A 128 -3.74 4.64 1.98
CA ILE A 128 -4.00 5.94 1.36
C ILE A 128 -4.39 7.03 2.34
N ASP A 129 -4.28 8.29 1.92
CA ASP A 129 -4.89 9.40 2.64
C ASP A 129 -6.37 9.46 2.26
N TYR A 130 -7.21 10.06 3.12
CA TYR A 130 -8.63 10.16 2.82
C TYR A 130 -8.91 10.92 1.52
N GLU A 131 -8.10 11.92 1.17
CA GLU A 131 -8.23 12.69 -0.08
C GLU A 131 -8.17 11.82 -1.34
N ASP A 132 -7.42 10.72 -1.29
CA ASP A 132 -7.23 9.80 -2.41
C ASP A 132 -8.36 8.77 -2.54
N LEU A 133 -9.21 8.61 -1.51
CA LEU A 133 -10.25 7.57 -1.47
C LEU A 133 -11.18 7.53 -2.71
N PRO A 134 -11.59 8.68 -3.32
CA PRO A 134 -12.37 8.68 -4.56
C PRO A 134 -11.63 8.08 -5.75
N GLN A 135 -10.30 8.24 -5.84
CA GLN A 135 -9.48 7.66 -6.92
C GLN A 135 -9.40 6.14 -6.81
N PHE A 136 -9.42 5.62 -5.59
CA PHE A 136 -9.29 4.19 -5.28
C PHE A 136 -10.63 3.49 -5.04
N TYR A 137 -11.74 4.08 -5.52
CA TYR A 137 -13.08 3.54 -5.29
C TYR A 137 -13.26 2.09 -5.81
N THR A 138 -12.50 1.71 -6.84
CA THR A 138 -12.54 0.37 -7.44
C THR A 138 -12.10 -0.71 -6.47
N PHE A 139 -11.18 -0.41 -5.55
CA PHE A 139 -10.66 -1.35 -4.56
C PHE A 139 -11.76 -1.95 -3.68
N LEU A 140 -12.78 -1.13 -3.35
CA LEU A 140 -13.89 -1.53 -2.49
C LEU A 140 -15.16 -1.87 -3.28
N LEU A 141 -15.15 -1.85 -4.63
CA LEU A 141 -16.31 -2.25 -5.43
C LEU A 141 -16.86 -3.65 -5.07
N PRO A 142 -16.03 -4.67 -4.76
CA PRO A 142 -16.55 -5.97 -4.35
C PRO A 142 -17.44 -5.91 -3.09
N LEU A 143 -17.30 -4.88 -2.22
CA LEU A 143 -18.21 -4.68 -1.08
C LEU A 143 -19.65 -4.40 -1.51
N THR A 144 -19.91 -3.94 -2.74
CA THR A 144 -21.27 -3.68 -3.22
C THR A 144 -22.11 -4.95 -3.37
N GLY A 145 -21.48 -6.14 -3.38
CA GLY A 145 -22.13 -7.43 -3.61
C GLY A 145 -22.47 -7.70 -5.07
N ASP A 146 -22.09 -6.79 -5.98
CA ASP A 146 -22.32 -6.93 -7.41
C ASP A 146 -21.15 -7.68 -8.07
N HIS A 147 -21.24 -9.01 -8.10
CA HIS A 147 -20.23 -9.88 -8.72
C HIS A 147 -20.14 -9.71 -10.25
N SER A 148 -21.08 -8.99 -10.89
CA SER A 148 -21.00 -8.68 -12.32
C SER A 148 -19.97 -7.59 -12.64
N LYS A 149 -19.47 -6.90 -11.62
CA LYS A 149 -18.41 -5.89 -11.70
C LYS A 149 -17.04 -6.38 -11.23
N VAL A 150 -16.88 -7.68 -11.00
CA VAL A 150 -15.58 -8.27 -10.76
C VAL A 150 -14.75 -7.98 -12.00
N VAL A 151 -13.79 -7.06 -11.85
CA VAL A 151 -12.80 -6.73 -12.87
C VAL A 151 -12.23 -8.07 -13.34
N ILE A 152 -12.40 -8.37 -14.62
CA ILE A 152 -11.89 -9.60 -15.22
C ILE A 152 -10.39 -9.63 -14.93
N LYS A 153 -9.97 -10.52 -14.02
CA LYS A 153 -8.57 -10.76 -13.67
C LYS A 153 -7.83 -11.15 -14.94
N SER A 154 -7.10 -10.20 -15.50
CA SER A 154 -6.15 -10.39 -16.57
C SER A 154 -4.79 -9.89 -16.08
N GLU A 155 -3.70 -10.27 -16.74
CA GLU A 155 -2.34 -9.74 -16.47
C GLU A 155 -2.32 -8.20 -16.36
N HIS A 156 -3.25 -7.54 -17.07
CA HIS A 156 -3.50 -6.11 -17.01
C HIS A 156 -3.80 -5.58 -15.59
N ASP A 157 -4.42 -6.37 -14.73
CA ASP A 157 -4.82 -5.94 -13.38
C ASP A 157 -3.62 -5.87 -12.43
N ALA A 158 -2.71 -6.84 -12.49
CA ALA A 158 -1.44 -6.78 -11.75
C ALA A 158 -0.57 -5.61 -12.23
N ASP A 159 -0.49 -5.44 -13.54
CA ASP A 159 0.20 -4.33 -14.20
C ASP A 159 -0.33 -2.95 -13.76
N VAL A 160 -1.66 -2.79 -13.73
CA VAL A 160 -2.30 -1.54 -13.29
C VAL A 160 -2.02 -1.29 -11.81
N ARG A 161 -2.16 -2.31 -10.96
CA ARG A 161 -1.86 -2.16 -9.52
C ARG A 161 -0.42 -1.74 -9.29
N ALA A 162 0.53 -2.40 -9.95
CA ALA A 162 1.95 -2.04 -9.86
C ALA A 162 2.17 -0.59 -10.29
N CYS A 163 1.55 -0.17 -11.40
CA CYS A 163 1.75 1.17 -11.94
C CYS A 163 1.25 2.21 -10.95
N VAL A 164 0.05 1.99 -10.40
CA VAL A 164 -0.57 2.93 -9.47
C VAL A 164 0.22 3.02 -8.16
N LYS A 165 0.63 1.90 -7.56
CA LYS A 165 1.40 1.93 -6.31
C LYS A 165 2.78 2.58 -6.50
N LEU A 166 3.47 2.27 -7.59
CA LEU A 166 4.81 2.82 -7.87
C LEU A 166 4.75 4.33 -8.20
N THR A 167 3.80 4.76 -9.03
CA THR A 167 3.60 6.19 -9.32
C THR A 167 3.34 6.97 -8.04
N ARG A 168 2.49 6.43 -7.16
CA ARG A 168 2.16 7.09 -5.90
C ARG A 168 3.33 7.17 -4.93
N LEU A 169 4.13 6.10 -4.82
CA LEU A 169 5.38 6.13 -4.05
C LEU A 169 6.31 7.24 -4.57
N LEU A 170 6.47 7.32 -5.90
CA LEU A 170 7.32 8.31 -6.53
C LEU A 170 6.83 9.74 -6.27
N GLU A 171 5.54 10.01 -6.47
CA GLU A 171 4.94 11.33 -6.23
C GLU A 171 5.05 11.75 -4.77
N THR A 172 4.78 10.84 -3.84
CA THR A 172 4.85 11.12 -2.40
C THR A 172 6.29 11.37 -1.96
N LEU A 173 7.27 10.57 -2.43
CA LEU A 173 8.69 10.81 -2.18
C LEU A 173 9.17 12.14 -2.75
N ALA A 174 8.74 12.48 -3.98
CA ALA A 174 9.10 13.75 -4.60
C ALA A 174 8.59 14.94 -3.79
N ALA A 175 7.32 14.87 -3.34
CA ALA A 175 6.72 15.91 -2.50
C ALA A 175 7.42 16.02 -1.14
N HIS A 176 7.63 14.90 -0.44
CA HIS A 176 8.27 14.85 0.88
C HIS A 176 9.70 15.42 0.86
N ASN A 177 10.42 15.19 -0.25
CA ASN A 177 11.80 15.67 -0.43
C ASN A 177 11.88 17.04 -1.13
N HIS A 178 10.75 17.71 -1.36
CA HIS A 178 10.66 19.00 -2.06
C HIS A 178 11.39 19.02 -3.41
N LEU A 179 11.33 17.92 -4.16
CA LEU A 179 12.04 17.78 -5.43
C LEU A 179 11.32 18.52 -6.56
N GLN A 180 12.09 19.34 -7.28
CA GLN A 180 11.65 20.01 -8.50
C GLN A 180 12.04 19.21 -9.75
N LYS A 181 11.56 19.64 -10.93
CA LYS A 181 11.68 18.92 -12.20
C LYS A 181 13.12 18.51 -12.53
N GLU A 182 14.07 19.35 -12.17
CA GLU A 182 15.50 19.21 -12.40
C GLU A 182 16.14 18.10 -11.54
N ASN A 183 15.58 17.85 -10.35
CA ASN A 183 16.11 16.87 -9.39
C ASN A 183 15.40 15.51 -9.47
N LEU A 184 14.36 15.41 -10.31
CA LEU A 184 13.60 14.16 -10.48
C LEU A 184 14.45 13.05 -11.09
N HIS A 185 15.50 13.38 -11.84
CA HIS A 185 16.39 12.37 -12.42
C HIS A 185 17.00 11.48 -11.33
N SER A 186 17.47 12.08 -10.24
CA SER A 186 18.09 11.33 -9.13
C SER A 186 17.07 10.48 -8.37
N LEU A 187 15.83 10.95 -8.21
CA LEU A 187 14.75 10.12 -7.66
C LEU A 187 14.39 8.95 -8.59
N ASN A 188 14.36 9.17 -9.90
CA ASN A 188 14.07 8.11 -10.87
C ASN A 188 15.15 7.03 -10.85
N GLU A 189 16.41 7.41 -10.66
CA GLU A 189 17.49 6.45 -10.45
C GLU A 189 17.32 5.65 -9.16
N PHE A 190 16.93 6.29 -8.06
CA PHE A 190 16.60 5.60 -6.83
C PHE A 190 15.47 4.58 -7.04
N ILE A 191 14.37 5.00 -7.67
CA ILE A 191 13.22 4.13 -7.97
C ILE A 191 13.62 2.97 -8.88
N ARG A 192 14.54 3.18 -9.84
CA ARG A 192 15.10 2.10 -10.68
C ARG A 192 15.76 1.00 -9.83
N ARG A 193 16.55 1.41 -8.83
CA ARG A 193 17.27 0.49 -7.94
C ARG A 193 16.29 -0.25 -7.03
N VAL A 194 15.28 0.44 -6.50
CA VAL A 194 14.19 -0.18 -5.72
C VAL A 194 13.43 -1.20 -6.57
N LEU A 195 13.07 -0.84 -7.80
CA LEU A 195 12.35 -1.72 -8.71
C LEU A 195 13.16 -2.95 -9.11
N PHE A 196 14.47 -2.80 -9.26
CA PHE A 196 15.38 -3.94 -9.41
C PHE A 196 15.30 -4.85 -8.18
N CYS A 197 15.35 -4.31 -6.95
CA CYS A 197 15.27 -5.10 -5.73
C CYS A 197 13.95 -5.89 -5.63
N LEU A 198 12.83 -5.25 -5.95
CA LEU A 198 11.50 -5.87 -5.98
C LEU A 198 11.40 -7.00 -7.03
N PHE A 199 12.02 -6.83 -8.19
CA PHE A 199 12.07 -7.91 -9.19
C PHE A 199 13.05 -9.03 -8.80
N ALA A 200 14.17 -8.67 -8.16
CA ALA A 200 15.23 -9.60 -7.79
C ALA A 200 14.83 -10.55 -6.66
N GLU A 201 13.98 -10.11 -5.73
CA GLU A 201 13.43 -11.00 -4.69
C GLU A 201 12.46 -12.05 -5.26
N ASP A 202 11.70 -11.73 -6.30
CA ASP A 202 10.72 -12.65 -6.89
C ASP A 202 11.32 -13.66 -7.87
N THR A 203 12.44 -13.30 -8.51
CA THR A 203 13.08 -14.11 -9.57
C THR A 203 14.19 -15.02 -9.06
N GLY A 204 14.48 -14.96 -7.76
CA GLY A 204 15.54 -15.75 -7.15
C GLY A 204 16.95 -15.18 -7.32
N ILE A 205 17.08 -13.92 -7.77
CA ILE A 205 18.37 -13.23 -7.89
C ILE A 205 18.97 -13.02 -6.50
N PHE A 206 18.17 -12.60 -5.51
CA PHE A 206 18.66 -12.38 -4.15
C PHE A 206 18.81 -13.68 -3.35
N SER A 207 17.78 -14.52 -3.37
CA SER A 207 17.79 -15.80 -2.67
C SER A 207 16.68 -16.70 -3.19
N LYS A 208 16.65 -17.98 -2.79
CA LYS A 208 15.50 -18.85 -3.09
C LYS A 208 14.23 -18.47 -2.32
N GLN A 209 14.36 -17.69 -1.25
CA GLN A 209 13.24 -17.17 -0.49
C GLN A 209 12.68 -15.93 -1.21
N GLU A 210 11.38 -15.97 -1.53
CA GLU A 210 10.65 -14.82 -2.05
C GLU A 210 10.52 -13.71 -1.00
N ASP A 211 10.26 -12.48 -1.45
CA ASP A 211 9.96 -11.32 -0.60
C ASP A 211 11.10 -10.92 0.38
N ILE A 212 12.34 -11.38 0.15
CA ILE A 212 13.48 -11.13 1.06
C ILE A 212 13.82 -9.64 1.19
N PHE A 213 13.74 -8.86 0.12
CA PHE A 213 13.99 -7.42 0.17
C PHE A 213 12.88 -6.71 0.95
N SER A 214 11.64 -7.01 0.61
CA SER A 214 10.46 -6.42 1.21
C SER A 214 10.33 -6.74 2.70
N THR A 215 10.61 -7.99 3.09
CA THR A 215 10.60 -8.41 4.50
C THR A 215 11.76 -7.80 5.28
N THR A 216 12.98 -7.78 4.74
CA THR A 216 14.13 -7.14 5.41
C THR A 216 13.93 -5.63 5.56
N PHE A 217 13.39 -4.94 4.55
CA PHE A 217 13.03 -3.53 4.63
C PHE A 217 12.02 -3.26 5.75
N ALA A 218 10.91 -4.01 5.77
CA ALA A 218 9.87 -3.85 6.78
C ALA A 218 10.38 -4.15 8.21
N SER A 219 11.28 -5.14 8.38
CA SER A 219 11.79 -5.54 9.69
C SER A 219 12.87 -4.63 10.26
N LEU A 220 13.67 -3.99 9.39
CA LEU A 220 14.82 -3.18 9.80
C LEU A 220 14.56 -1.67 9.77
N THR A 221 13.34 -1.24 9.42
CA THR A 221 12.97 0.18 9.41
C THR A 221 11.90 0.49 10.44
N ALA A 222 12.10 1.59 11.16
CA ALA A 222 11.14 2.17 12.08
C ALA A 222 9.85 2.58 11.36
N LYS A 223 8.72 2.47 12.05
CA LYS A 223 7.39 2.77 11.48
C LYS A 223 7.27 4.20 10.94
N ASP A 224 7.98 5.14 11.55
CA ASP A 224 7.98 6.56 11.18
C ASP A 224 8.78 6.85 9.89
N GLY A 225 9.51 5.86 9.37
CA GLY A 225 10.31 5.98 8.15
C GLY A 225 11.67 6.66 8.31
N SER A 226 12.03 7.10 9.52
CA SER A 226 13.21 7.94 9.77
C SER A 226 14.55 7.30 9.43
N ASP A 227 14.62 5.97 9.41
CA ASP A 227 15.82 5.18 9.12
C ASP A 227 15.83 4.52 7.72
N CYS A 228 14.75 4.69 6.93
CA CYS A 228 14.64 4.09 5.60
C CYS A 228 15.75 4.55 4.65
N GLN A 229 16.17 5.82 4.74
CA GLN A 229 17.27 6.32 3.93
C GLN A 229 18.58 5.59 4.24
N HIS A 230 18.85 5.35 5.54
CA HIS A 230 20.05 4.65 5.98
C HIS A 230 20.04 3.19 5.52
N PHE A 231 18.89 2.51 5.64
CA PHE A 231 18.70 1.16 5.12
C PHE A 231 19.12 1.06 3.65
N PHE A 232 18.71 2.00 2.80
CA PHE A 232 19.04 1.97 1.37
C PHE A 232 20.52 2.26 1.09
N TYR A 233 21.17 3.14 1.87
CA TYR A 233 22.62 3.33 1.75
C TYR A 233 23.38 2.04 2.06
N ASP A 234 22.99 1.34 3.13
CA ASP A 234 23.59 0.07 3.52
C ASP A 234 23.34 -1.02 2.47
N LEU A 235 22.09 -1.19 2.06
CA LEU A 235 21.72 -2.17 1.04
C LEU A 235 22.48 -1.95 -0.26
N PHE A 236 22.50 -0.72 -0.79
CA PHE A 236 23.19 -0.44 -2.04
C PHE A 236 24.71 -0.60 -1.93
N THR A 237 25.29 -0.32 -0.76
CA THR A 237 26.70 -0.60 -0.48
C THR A 237 26.98 -2.10 -0.53
N VAL A 238 26.11 -2.94 0.05
CA VAL A 238 26.26 -4.40 0.01
C VAL A 238 26.09 -4.95 -1.41
N LEU A 239 25.10 -4.46 -2.15
CA LEU A 239 24.85 -4.88 -3.54
C LEU A 239 26.00 -4.51 -4.49
N ASP A 240 26.81 -3.49 -4.18
CA ASP A 240 28.02 -3.12 -4.94
C ASP A 240 29.33 -3.71 -4.37
N THR A 241 29.28 -4.43 -3.25
CA THR A 241 30.48 -4.99 -2.59
C THR A 241 30.52 -6.52 -2.70
N PRO A 242 31.51 -7.11 -3.40
CA PRO A 242 31.79 -8.54 -3.38
C PRO A 242 31.94 -9.09 -1.96
N GLU A 243 31.45 -10.31 -1.72
CA GLU A 243 31.40 -10.93 -0.38
C GLU A 243 32.75 -10.94 0.35
N ASP A 244 33.83 -11.25 -0.37
CA ASP A 244 35.20 -11.29 0.14
C ASP A 244 35.73 -9.91 0.59
N ARG A 245 35.12 -8.82 0.12
CA ARG A 245 35.46 -7.43 0.45
C ARG A 245 34.55 -6.79 1.51
N ARG A 246 33.58 -7.54 2.07
CA ARG A 246 32.64 -7.02 3.08
C ARG A 246 33.20 -6.95 4.51
N GLN A 247 34.47 -7.31 4.73
CA GLN A 247 35.10 -7.35 6.06
C GLN A 247 35.05 -6.01 6.83
N ASN A 248 34.94 -4.89 6.10
CA ASN A 248 34.87 -3.54 6.67
C ASN A 248 33.42 -3.03 6.88
N LEU A 249 32.40 -3.83 6.55
CA LEU A 249 30.98 -3.45 6.64
C LEU A 249 30.31 -3.93 7.94
N LYS A 250 31.07 -4.08 9.02
CA LYS A 250 30.58 -4.64 10.31
C LYS A 250 29.48 -3.82 10.99
N HIS A 251 29.28 -2.57 10.56
CA HIS A 251 28.21 -1.71 11.06
C HIS A 251 26.85 -2.02 10.41
N ILE A 252 26.86 -2.67 9.25
CA ILE A 252 25.65 -3.02 8.51
C ILE A 252 25.01 -4.26 9.14
N PRO A 253 23.68 -4.28 9.36
CA PRO A 253 22.95 -5.44 9.87
C PRO A 253 23.23 -6.74 9.09
N HIS A 254 23.25 -7.87 9.80
CA HIS A 254 23.57 -9.17 9.22
C HIS A 254 22.61 -9.56 8.10
N GLU A 255 21.31 -9.23 8.25
CA GLU A 255 20.26 -9.49 7.27
C GLU A 255 20.52 -8.75 5.95
N ILE A 256 21.06 -7.54 6.00
CA ILE A 256 21.46 -6.78 4.79
C ILE A 256 22.74 -7.39 4.19
N LEU A 257 23.68 -7.85 5.02
CA LEU A 257 24.91 -8.49 4.53
C LEU A 257 24.69 -9.81 3.77
N GLN A 258 23.50 -10.42 3.88
CA GLN A 258 23.16 -11.65 3.13
C GLN A 258 22.80 -11.38 1.65
N PHE A 259 22.53 -10.14 1.25
CA PHE A 259 22.20 -9.84 -0.15
C PHE A 259 23.43 -10.08 -1.05
N PRO A 260 23.25 -10.63 -2.25
CA PRO A 260 24.38 -10.98 -3.13
C PRO A 260 25.04 -9.73 -3.71
N TYR A 261 26.25 -9.90 -4.24
CA TYR A 261 26.86 -8.87 -5.06
C TYR A 261 26.19 -8.83 -6.45
N VAL A 262 25.70 -7.66 -6.84
CA VAL A 262 25.01 -7.44 -8.12
C VAL A 262 25.90 -6.56 -9.00
N ASN A 263 26.86 -7.18 -9.67
CA ASN A 263 27.77 -6.50 -10.59
C ASN A 263 27.08 -6.18 -11.92
N GLY A 264 26.60 -4.94 -12.07
CA GLY A 264 25.99 -4.48 -13.32
C GLY A 264 26.08 -2.97 -13.54
N GLY A 265 26.91 -2.26 -12.76
CA GLY A 265 27.00 -0.80 -12.78
C GLY A 265 25.83 -0.07 -12.11
N LEU A 266 24.66 -0.72 -11.97
CA LEU A 266 23.45 -0.12 -11.40
C LEU A 266 23.62 0.45 -9.98
N PHE A 267 24.45 -0.19 -9.14
CA PHE A 267 24.70 0.22 -7.76
C PHE A 267 26.06 0.90 -7.54
N ARG A 268 26.87 1.02 -8.59
CA ARG A 268 28.28 1.47 -8.50
C ARG A 268 28.41 2.94 -8.12
N GLU A 269 27.51 3.77 -8.62
CA GLU A 269 27.51 5.20 -8.32
C GLU A 269 26.73 5.48 -7.04
N LYS A 270 27.34 6.24 -6.13
CA LYS A 270 26.63 6.79 -4.97
C LYS A 270 25.61 7.80 -5.47
N SER A 271 24.34 7.39 -5.50
CA SER A 271 23.23 8.23 -5.92
C SER A 271 22.51 8.82 -4.71
N PHE A 272 21.68 9.81 -4.99
CA PHE A 272 20.67 10.29 -4.05
C PHE A 272 19.78 9.13 -3.57
N VAL A 273 19.51 9.12 -2.27
CA VAL A 273 18.46 8.31 -1.64
C VAL A 273 17.51 9.31 -0.97
N PRO A 274 16.20 9.29 -1.23
CA PRO A 274 15.26 10.22 -0.62
C PRO A 274 15.08 9.95 0.89
N GLN A 275 14.70 10.98 1.63
CA GLN A 275 14.12 10.83 2.97
C GLN A 275 12.73 10.21 2.86
N PHE A 276 12.36 9.46 3.90
CA PHE A 276 11.06 8.82 4.03
C PHE A 276 10.34 9.37 5.27
N ASP A 277 9.03 9.19 5.25
CA ASP A 277 8.12 9.27 6.38
C ASP A 277 7.31 7.97 6.45
N ALA A 278 6.44 7.86 7.45
CA ALA A 278 5.58 6.69 7.63
C ALA A 278 4.76 6.37 6.37
N LYS A 279 4.30 7.40 5.65
CA LYS A 279 3.48 7.25 4.44
C LYS A 279 4.28 6.63 3.31
N THR A 280 5.44 7.19 2.97
CA THR A 280 6.31 6.68 1.90
C THR A 280 6.90 5.31 2.23
N ARG A 281 7.19 5.04 3.51
CA ARG A 281 7.57 3.70 3.99
C ARG A 281 6.47 2.68 3.71
N ASN A 282 5.24 2.97 4.12
CA ASN A 282 4.11 2.06 3.93
C ASN A 282 3.77 1.85 2.45
N GLN A 283 3.89 2.88 1.62
CA GLN A 283 3.71 2.76 0.16
C GLN A 283 4.75 1.83 -0.48
N LEU A 284 6.00 1.86 -0.02
CA LEU A 284 7.03 0.93 -0.48
C LEU A 284 6.75 -0.50 -0.02
N ILE A 285 6.28 -0.70 1.22
CA ILE A 285 5.83 -2.01 1.70
C ILE A 285 4.65 -2.52 0.84
N ASP A 286 3.70 -1.66 0.50
CA ASP A 286 2.58 -2.02 -0.38
C ASP A 286 3.07 -2.42 -1.80
N CYS A 287 4.15 -1.80 -2.31
CA CYS A 287 4.80 -2.24 -3.55
C CYS A 287 5.46 -3.61 -3.42
N GLY A 288 6.08 -3.89 -2.26
CA GLY A 288 6.72 -5.17 -1.93
C GLY A 288 5.78 -6.36 -1.80
N ARG A 289 4.46 -6.13 -1.73
CA ARG A 289 3.44 -7.21 -1.70
C ARG A 289 3.07 -7.71 -3.09
N LEU A 290 3.44 -6.99 -4.14
CA LEU A 290 3.16 -7.38 -5.52
C LEU A 290 4.15 -8.45 -5.99
N LYS A 291 3.69 -9.35 -6.86
CA LYS A 291 4.55 -10.32 -7.55
C LYS A 291 5.08 -9.71 -8.84
N TRP A 292 6.18 -8.99 -8.73
CA TRP A 292 6.88 -8.30 -9.81
C TRP A 292 7.38 -9.22 -10.93
N LYS A 293 7.59 -10.51 -10.67
CA LYS A 293 7.84 -11.50 -11.73
C LYS A 293 6.65 -11.72 -12.68
N GLU A 294 5.44 -11.34 -12.26
CA GLU A 294 4.20 -11.48 -13.06
C GLU A 294 3.86 -10.19 -13.84
N ILE A 295 4.60 -9.10 -13.61
CA ILE A 295 4.37 -7.80 -14.27
C ILE A 295 4.97 -7.81 -15.68
N SER A 296 4.21 -7.33 -16.66
CA SER A 296 4.60 -7.43 -18.06
C SER A 296 5.80 -6.51 -18.40
N PRO A 297 6.75 -6.94 -19.25
CA PRO A 297 7.89 -6.11 -19.65
C PRO A 297 7.50 -4.77 -20.29
N ALA A 298 6.36 -4.73 -20.99
CA ALA A 298 5.84 -3.50 -21.60
C ALA A 298 5.46 -2.47 -20.53
N VAL A 299 4.82 -2.90 -19.45
CA VAL A 299 4.42 -2.03 -18.34
C VAL A 299 5.64 -1.59 -17.53
N PHE A 300 6.62 -2.47 -17.29
CA PHE A 300 7.92 -2.07 -16.76
C PHE A 300 8.57 -0.94 -17.57
N GLY A 301 8.63 -1.09 -18.90
CA GLY A 301 9.20 -0.09 -19.79
C GLY A 301 8.44 1.24 -19.76
N ALA A 302 7.10 1.18 -19.77
CA ALA A 302 6.25 2.35 -19.71
C ALA A 302 6.33 3.07 -18.36
N MET A 303 6.38 2.33 -17.24
CA MET A 303 6.61 2.90 -15.91
C MET A 303 7.93 3.65 -15.85
N PHE A 304 9.00 3.07 -16.38
CA PHE A 304 10.31 3.73 -16.46
C PHE A 304 10.27 5.02 -17.28
N GLN A 305 9.69 4.96 -18.48
CA GLN A 305 9.61 6.11 -19.37
C GLN A 305 8.71 7.22 -18.82
N ASN A 306 7.58 6.86 -18.21
CA ASN A 306 6.62 7.81 -17.65
C ASN A 306 7.05 8.36 -16.29
N ALA A 307 7.72 7.58 -15.44
CA ALA A 307 8.38 8.08 -14.24
C ALA A 307 9.45 9.11 -14.60
N MET A 308 10.09 8.99 -15.77
CA MET A 308 11.06 9.96 -16.27
C MET A 308 10.47 11.24 -16.86
N ASP A 309 9.16 11.30 -17.12
CA ASP A 309 8.49 12.47 -17.71
C ASP A 309 7.44 13.07 -16.73
N PRO A 310 7.75 14.20 -16.09
CA PRO A 310 6.88 14.82 -15.08
C PRO A 310 5.48 15.13 -15.58
N ASP A 311 5.34 15.45 -16.88
CA ASP A 311 4.07 15.82 -17.50
C ASP A 311 3.20 14.57 -17.81
N LYS A 312 3.82 13.38 -17.87
CA LYS A 312 3.15 12.09 -18.08
C LYS A 312 2.80 11.33 -16.79
N ARG A 313 3.39 11.71 -15.64
CA ARG A 313 3.14 11.05 -14.34
C ARG A 313 1.67 11.09 -13.92
N ARG A 314 1.01 12.24 -14.08
CA ARG A 314 -0.41 12.47 -13.73
C ARG A 314 -1.39 11.58 -14.51
N ASN A 315 -0.90 11.01 -15.60
CA ASN A 315 -1.66 10.26 -16.58
C ASN A 315 -1.42 8.74 -16.50
N MET A 316 -0.49 8.28 -15.66
CA MET A 316 -0.10 6.86 -15.56
C MET A 316 -1.25 5.95 -15.07
N GLY A 317 -2.09 6.42 -14.16
CA GLY A 317 -3.29 5.68 -13.73
C GLY A 317 -4.51 5.83 -14.67
N ALA A 318 -4.54 6.90 -15.47
CA ALA A 318 -5.67 7.24 -16.35
C ALA A 318 -5.56 6.65 -17.77
N HIS A 319 -4.34 6.48 -18.30
CA HIS A 319 -4.13 5.91 -19.64
C HIS A 319 -4.38 4.40 -19.66
N TYR A 320 -3.94 3.67 -18.64
CA TYR A 320 -4.19 2.22 -18.57
C TYR A 320 -5.65 1.87 -18.22
N THR A 321 -6.44 2.82 -17.69
CA THR A 321 -7.89 2.64 -17.52
C THR A 321 -8.69 3.02 -18.78
N SER A 322 -8.11 3.73 -19.75
CA SER A 322 -8.81 4.23 -20.95
C SER A 322 -8.50 3.49 -22.25
N GLU A 323 -7.35 2.80 -22.38
CA GLU A 323 -6.97 2.13 -23.63
C GLU A 323 -7.82 0.90 -24.03
N LYS A 324 -8.81 0.48 -23.23
CA LYS A 324 -9.74 -0.60 -23.60
C LYS A 324 -11.22 -0.23 -23.54
N SER A 325 -11.56 1.03 -23.78
CA SER A 325 -12.91 1.43 -24.18
C SER A 325 -12.96 1.72 -25.68
N THR A 326 -12.68 0.71 -26.52
CA THR A 326 -13.05 0.74 -27.94
C THR A 326 -13.41 -0.66 -28.41
#